data_AF-A0A652KFX1-F1
#
_entry.id   AF-A0A652KFX1-F1
#
_cell.length_a   1.000
_cell.length_b   1.000
_cell.length_c   1.000
_cell.angle_alpha   90.00
_cell.angle_beta   90.00
_cell.angle_gamma   90.00
#
_symmetry.space_group_name_H-M   'P 1'
#
loop_
_entity.id
_entity.type
_entity.pdbx_description
1 polymer ?
#
loop_
_entity_poly.entity_id
_entity_poly.type
_entity_poly.pdbx_seq_one_letter_code
_entity_poly.pdbx_strand_id
1 'polypeptide(L)' 'MKRCSYCDQLIEGEAQLLPDCSASGASPPVYWHADKDQCGTRAKGTLLADRSELRAAMQRWRSKQQDA' A
#
# COMPACT_ATOMS: atom_id res chain seq x y z
N MET A 1 -15.57 2.24 3.56
CA MET A 1 -14.73 1.12 4.04
C MET A 1 -13.31 1.62 4.24
N LYS A 2 -12.66 1.29 5.36
CA LYS A 2 -11.28 1.70 5.68
C LYS A 2 -10.34 0.51 5.49
N ARG A 3 -9.06 0.74 5.18
CA ARG A 3 -8.03 -0.31 5.11
C ARG A 3 -7.05 -0.14 6.25
N CYS A 4 -6.66 -1.26 6.85
CA CYS A 4 -5.60 -1.27 7.83
C CYS A 4 -4.25 -1.01 7.14
N SER A 5 -3.53 0.03 7.57
CA SER A 5 -2.22 0.37 6.99
C SER A 5 -1.12 -0.63 7.35
N TYR A 6 -1.35 -1.53 8.31
CA TYR A 6 -0.41 -2.60 8.65
C TYR A 6 -0.59 -3.84 7.79
N CYS A 7 -1.80 -4.43 7.77
CA CYS A 7 -2.06 -5.71 7.11
C CYS A 7 -2.64 -5.58 5.68
N ASP A 8 -2.97 -4.37 5.23
CA ASP A 8 -3.59 -4.03 3.94
C ASP A 8 -5.01 -4.62 3.72
N GLN A 9 -5.59 -5.27 4.74
CA GLN A 9 -6.95 -5.79 4.73
C GLN A 9 -8.01 -4.71 5.03
N LEU A 10 -9.25 -4.98 4.63
CA LEU A 10 -10.38 -4.11 4.94
C LEU A 10 -10.76 -4.25 6.42
N ILE A 11 -11.08 -3.11 7.04
CA ILE A 11 -11.61 -3.08 8.41
C ILE A 11 -13.14 -3.14 8.30
N GLU A 12 -13.73 -4.26 8.73
CA GLU A 12 -15.19 -4.47 8.72
C GLU A 12 -15.89 -3.86 9.95
N GLY A 13 -15.13 -3.61 11.03
CA GLY A 13 -15.61 -3.05 12.29
C GLY A 13 -15.02 -1.69 12.64
N GLU A 14 -14.75 -1.49 13.93
CA GLU A 14 -14.20 -0.23 14.44
C GLU A 14 -12.75 -0.02 13.97
N ALA A 15 -12.50 1.17 13.41
CA ALA A 15 -11.20 1.57 12.90
C ALA A 15 -10.61 2.67 13.79
N GLN A 16 -9.38 2.47 14.25
CA GLN A 16 -8.64 3.49 14.97
C GLN A 16 -7.90 4.37 13.96
N LEU A 17 -8.19 5.68 13.98
CA LEU A 17 -7.42 6.65 13.22
C LEU A 17 -6.09 6.89 13.96
N LEU A 18 -4.97 6.67 13.26
CA LEU A 18 -3.67 7.06 13.78
C LEU A 18 -3.58 8.59 13.67
N PRO A 19 -3.39 9.33 14.78
CA PRO A 19 -3.30 10.77 14.73
C PRO A 19 -2.12 11.18 13.84
N ASP A 20 -2.37 12.15 12.96
CA ASP A 20 -1.33 12.69 12.08
C ASP A 20 -0.18 13.26 12.92
N CYS A 21 0.98 12.61 12.89
CA CYS A 21 2.21 13.18 13.44
C CYS A 21 2.75 14.32 12.56
N SER A 22 2.14 14.54 11.39
CA SER A 22 2.53 15.53 10.40
C SER A 22 1.81 16.86 10.66
N ALA A 23 2.52 17.84 11.22
CA ALA A 23 2.00 19.21 11.40
C ALA A 23 1.57 19.90 10.07
N SER A 24 1.89 19.32 8.91
CA SER A 24 1.70 19.91 7.58
C SER A 24 0.38 19.53 6.88
N GLY A 25 -0.50 18.73 7.50
CA GLY A 25 -1.85 18.44 6.99
C GLY A 25 -1.96 17.71 5.64
N ALA A 26 -0.83 17.37 5.00
CA ALA A 26 -0.77 16.81 3.65
C ALA A 26 -0.69 15.27 3.61
N SER A 27 -0.74 14.60 4.76
CA SER A 27 -0.70 13.14 4.83
C SER A 27 -2.12 12.57 4.74
N PRO A 28 -2.34 11.51 3.94
CA PRO A 28 -3.62 10.82 3.95
C PRO A 28 -3.85 10.13 5.31
N PRO A 29 -5.09 10.09 5.82
CA PRO A 29 -5.39 9.52 7.12
C PRO A 29 -5.06 8.03 7.17
N VAL A 30 -4.38 7.61 8.23
CA VAL A 30 -3.90 6.25 8.47
C VAL A 30 -4.85 5.54 9.42
N TYR A 31 -5.32 4.34 9.07
CA TYR A 31 -6.32 3.59 9.87
C TYR A 31 -5.79 2.22 10.27
N TRP A 32 -6.00 1.84 11.53
CA TRP A 32 -5.61 0.55 12.12
C TRP A 32 -6.86 -0.16 12.67
N HIS A 33 -6.80 -1.48 12.87
CA HIS A 33 -7.85 -2.21 13.58
C HIS A 33 -7.86 -1.77 15.04
N ALA A 34 -9.04 -1.58 15.64
CA ALA A 34 -9.15 -1.29 17.08
C ALA A 34 -8.65 -2.46 17.94
N ASP A 35 -8.85 -3.68 17.47
CA ASP A 35 -8.37 -4.90 18.12
C ASP A 35 -7.22 -5.52 17.31
N LYS A 36 -6.14 -5.88 18.00
CA LYS A 36 -4.93 -6.44 17.38
C LYS A 36 -5.16 -7.85 16.82
N ASP A 37 -6.07 -8.63 17.40
CA ASP A 37 -6.34 -10.01 17.00
C ASP A 37 -7.15 -10.06 15.70
N GLN A 38 -7.79 -8.94 15.33
CA GLN A 38 -8.39 -8.72 14.00
C GLN A 38 -7.35 -8.36 12.93
N CYS A 39 -6.14 -7.97 13.33
CA CYS A 39 -5.08 -7.60 12.41
C CYS A 39 -4.37 -8.87 11.91
N GLY A 40 -4.74 -9.32 10.71
CA GLY A 40 -4.12 -10.48 10.08
C GLY A 40 -2.65 -10.27 9.73
N THR A 41 -1.97 -11.36 9.34
CA THR A 41 -0.65 -11.26 8.73
C THR A 41 -0.75 -10.40 7.47
N ARG A 42 0.09 -9.37 7.35
CA ARG A 42 0.19 -8.58 6.13
C ARG A 42 0.38 -9.55 4.97
N ALA A 43 -0.57 -9.57 4.04
CA ALA A 43 -0.40 -10.31 2.81
C ALA A 43 0.91 -9.80 2.19
N LYS A 44 1.91 -10.67 2.01
CA LYS A 44 3.15 -10.30 1.30
C LYS A 44 2.72 -9.81 -0.08
N GLY A 45 2.68 -8.49 -0.22
CA GLY A 45 1.92 -7.85 -1.26
C GLY A 45 2.39 -8.24 -2.65
N THR A 46 1.42 -8.31 -3.54
CA THR A 46 1.53 -8.12 -5.00
C THR A 46 2.46 -6.98 -5.42
N LEU A 47 2.84 -6.07 -4.52
CA LEU A 47 3.89 -5.06 -4.67
C LEU A 47 5.22 -5.59 -5.24
N LEU A 48 5.62 -6.83 -4.90
CA LEU A 48 6.85 -7.40 -5.47
C LEU A 48 6.66 -7.86 -6.93
N ALA A 49 5.46 -8.37 -7.25
CA ALA A 49 5.07 -8.75 -8.61
C ALA A 49 4.92 -7.49 -9.49
N ASP A 50 4.24 -6.47 -8.98
CA ASP A 50 4.03 -5.17 -9.63
C ASP A 50 5.37 -4.46 -9.96
N ARG A 51 6.34 -4.48 -9.03
CA ARG A 51 7.69 -3.96 -9.29
C ARG A 51 8.44 -4.71 -10.38
N SER A 52 8.25 -6.03 -10.48
CA SER A 52 8.90 -6.86 -11.49
C SER A 52 8.32 -6.60 -12.87
N GLU A 53 6.99 -6.48 -12.96
CA GLU A 53 6.29 -6.14 -14.20
C GLU A 53 6.60 -4.71 -14.67
N LEU A 54 6.62 -3.74 -13.75
CA LEU A 54 7.02 -2.36 -14.05
C LEU A 54 8.45 -2.29 -14.58
N ARG A 55 9.37 -3.04 -13.97
CA ARG A 55 10.78 -3.11 -14.43
C ARG A 55 10.88 -3.71 -15.84
N ALA A 56 10.13 -4.78 -16.11
CA ALA A 56 10.07 -5.39 -17.44
C ALA A 56 9.46 -4.45 -18.48
N ALA A 57 8.43 -3.69 -18.13
CA ALA A 57 7.83 -2.68 -18.99
C ALA A 57 8.81 -1.55 -19.34
N MET A 58 9.55 -1.05 -18.36
CA MET A 58 10.57 -0.02 -18.60
C MET A 58 11.72 -0.50 -19.50
N GLN A 59 12.15 -1.76 -19.33
CA GLN A 59 13.18 -2.34 -20.20
C GLN A 59 12.70 -2.45 -21.66
N ARG A 60 11.47 -2.95 -21.88
CA ARG A 60 10.86 -3.02 -23.23
C ARG A 60 10.75 -1.65 -23.89
N TRP A 61 10.33 -0.63 -23.14
CA TRP A 61 10.23 0.74 -23.65
C TRP A 61 11.61 1.29 -24.05
N ARG A 62 12.63 1.07 -23.21
CA ARG A 62 14.00 1.51 -23.50
C ARG A 62 14.57 0.84 -24.75
N SER A 63 14.36 -0.46 -24.94
CA SER A 63 14.81 -1.16 -26.15
C SER A 63 14.14 -0.60 -27.41
N LYS A 64 12.83 -0.29 -27.37
CA LYS A 64 12.13 0.33 -28.51
C LYS A 64 12.65 1.71 -28.91
N GLN A 65 13.30 2.46 -28.00
CA GLN A 65 13.88 3.76 -28.33
C GLN A 65 15.25 3.70 -28.99
N GLN A 66 15.94 2.55 -28.95
CA GLN A 66 17.29 2.40 -29.53
C GLN A 66 17.26 1.87 -30.97
N ASP A 67 16.11 1.34 -31.42
CA ASP A 67 15.85 0.83 -32.77
C ASP A 67 15.15 1.86 -33.68
N ALA A 68 14.99 3.11 -33.24
CA ALA A 68 14.41 4.23 -33.99
C ALA A 68 15.45 5.31 -34.27
#